data_AF-A0A0P9F253-F1
#
_entry.id   AF-A0A0P9F253-F1
#
_cell.length_a   1.000
_cell.length_b   1.000
_cell.length_c   1.000
_cell.angle_alpha   90.00
_cell.angle_beta   90.00
_cell.angle_gamma   90.00
#
_symmetry.space_group_name_H-M   'P 1'
#
loop_
_entity.id
_entity.type
_entity.pdbx_description
1 polymer ?
#
loop_
_entity_poly.entity_id
_entity_poly.type
_entity_poly.pdbx_seq_one_letter_code
_entity_poly.pdbx_strand_id
1 'polypeptide(L)'
;MRQKRTKGARKVMQLYQSAFGFREPYQLLMDAAFVQSSVKQKFELMSRLHDVLQGVVKPMITQCCMQALYNLGEEAQDVVDVAKGFERRMCNHLKARPEDECLTAMAGSDNHNRYVFATQSLALRQALRKVPGSPIIYIARSVLLLEAPSDQTLAKKHQMETAKLHVSAQELAVITGKPITSSAPEPSTSTSTATAAADAPAPDAAPKKPRKPKGPKGPNPLSVRSKKKGAAPGGGEAGGRPPKKRGR
;
A
#
# COMPACT_ATOMS: atom_id res chain seq x y z
N MET A 1 -10.72 -20.83 10.54
CA MET A 1 -11.11 -19.60 9.80
C MET A 1 -10.74 -18.30 10.54
N ARG A 2 -11.03 -18.14 11.84
CA ARG A 2 -10.66 -16.94 12.63
C ARG A 2 -9.14 -16.68 12.65
N GLN A 3 -8.32 -17.68 13.00
CA GLN A 3 -6.86 -17.56 13.07
C GLN A 3 -6.20 -17.10 11.74
N LYS A 4 -6.69 -17.61 10.59
CA LYS A 4 -6.19 -17.17 9.26
C LYS A 4 -6.46 -15.68 9.02
N ARG A 5 -7.65 -15.19 9.40
CA ARG A 5 -8.03 -13.77 9.30
C ARG A 5 -7.20 -12.90 10.23
N THR A 6 -7.06 -13.29 11.49
CA THR A 6 -6.22 -12.62 12.48
C THR A 6 -4.76 -12.54 12.01
N LYS A 7 -4.23 -13.61 11.40
CA LYS A 7 -2.90 -13.60 10.76
C LYS A 7 -2.83 -12.66 9.55
N GLY A 8 -3.87 -12.60 8.74
CA GLY A 8 -3.98 -11.64 7.63
C GLY A 8 -3.96 -10.19 8.12
N ALA A 9 -4.82 -9.86 9.08
CA ALA A 9 -4.87 -8.52 9.66
C ALA A 9 -3.55 -8.11 10.32
N ARG A 10 -2.87 -9.03 11.03
CA ARG A 10 -1.52 -8.81 11.58
C ARG A 10 -0.52 -8.40 10.51
N LYS A 11 -0.48 -9.13 9.38
CA LYS A 11 0.44 -8.84 8.28
C LYS A 11 0.16 -7.47 7.66
N VAL A 12 -1.12 -7.12 7.51
CA VAL A 12 -1.53 -5.82 6.97
C VAL A 12 -1.14 -4.69 7.93
N MET A 13 -1.41 -4.83 9.23
CA MET A 13 -1.00 -3.81 10.22
C MET A 13 0.52 -3.69 10.33
N GLN A 14 1.26 -4.79 10.25
CA GLN A 14 2.72 -4.78 10.25
C GLN A 14 3.29 -4.01 9.05
N LEU A 15 2.65 -4.13 7.88
CA LEU A 15 2.99 -3.30 6.71
C LEU A 15 2.78 -1.81 7.01
N TYR A 16 1.65 -1.43 7.61
CA TYR A 16 1.38 -0.03 7.95
C TYR A 16 2.32 0.52 9.03
N GLN A 17 2.68 -0.27 10.03
CA GLN A 17 3.66 0.12 11.05
C GLN A 17 5.05 0.36 10.43
N SER A 18 5.53 -0.57 9.59
CA SER A 18 6.87 -0.51 9.01
C SER A 18 7.02 0.56 7.91
N ALA A 19 6.03 0.70 7.03
CA ALA A 19 6.11 1.61 5.89
C ALA A 19 5.60 3.02 6.18
N PHE A 20 4.53 3.15 6.98
CA PHE A 20 3.83 4.42 7.21
C PHE A 20 3.95 4.92 8.66
N GLY A 21 4.67 4.21 9.53
CA GLY A 21 4.96 4.66 10.89
C GLY A 21 3.75 4.68 11.82
N PHE A 22 2.75 3.81 11.59
CA PHE A 22 1.64 3.65 12.53
C PHE A 22 2.16 3.18 13.89
N ARG A 23 1.68 3.80 14.97
CA ARG A 23 2.06 3.50 16.36
C ARG A 23 0.81 3.39 17.22
N GLU A 24 0.95 2.64 18.31
CA GLU A 24 -0.10 2.52 19.32
C GLU A 24 -0.11 3.76 20.22
N PRO A 25 -1.29 4.23 20.66
CA PRO A 25 -2.62 3.70 20.33
C PRO A 25 -3.09 4.09 18.92
N TYR A 26 -3.66 3.12 18.19
CA TYR A 26 -4.17 3.36 16.83
C TYR A 26 -5.37 4.29 16.87
N GLN A 27 -5.26 5.39 16.16
CA GLN A 27 -6.29 6.41 16.03
C GLN A 27 -7.33 5.97 15.00
N LEU A 28 -8.54 5.62 15.45
CA LEU A 28 -9.56 5.06 14.57
C LEU A 28 -10.72 6.03 14.39
N LEU A 29 -10.90 6.56 13.18
CA LEU A 29 -12.02 7.40 12.80
C LEU A 29 -13.21 6.56 12.35
N MET A 30 -14.34 6.73 13.05
CA MET A 30 -15.58 6.03 12.77
C MET A 30 -16.55 6.90 11.96
N ASP A 31 -17.23 6.22 11.04
CA ASP A 31 -18.34 6.73 10.25
C ASP A 31 -19.69 6.49 10.94
N ALA A 32 -20.69 7.33 10.69
CA ALA A 32 -22.02 7.20 11.29
C ALA A 32 -22.67 5.86 10.94
N ALA A 33 -22.62 5.48 9.66
CA ALA A 33 -23.15 4.20 9.16
C ALA A 33 -22.46 2.98 9.82
N PHE A 34 -21.19 3.11 10.18
CA PHE A 34 -20.45 2.06 10.87
C PHE A 34 -20.92 1.91 12.32
N VAL A 35 -21.12 3.01 13.05
CA VAL A 35 -21.64 2.96 14.43
C VAL A 35 -23.05 2.39 14.46
N GLN A 36 -23.92 2.82 13.53
CA GLN A 36 -25.27 2.24 13.39
C GLN A 36 -25.23 0.73 13.14
N SER A 37 -24.36 0.28 12.25
CA SER A 37 -24.18 -1.15 11.96
C SER A 37 -23.66 -1.92 13.19
N SER A 38 -22.81 -1.28 13.99
CA SER A 38 -22.28 -1.86 15.23
C SER A 38 -23.38 -2.11 16.27
N VAL A 39 -24.29 -1.14 16.46
CA VAL A 39 -25.40 -1.25 17.41
C VAL A 39 -26.43 -2.27 16.90
N LYS A 40 -26.80 -2.21 15.63
CA LYS A 40 -27.75 -3.15 15.00
C LYS A 40 -27.31 -4.62 15.16
N GLN A 41 -26.01 -4.89 15.06
CA GLN A 41 -25.45 -6.24 15.20
C GLN A 41 -25.00 -6.57 16.63
N LYS A 42 -25.25 -5.67 17.61
CA LYS A 42 -24.87 -5.82 19.02
C LYS A 42 -23.40 -6.18 19.22
N PHE A 43 -22.50 -5.47 18.53
CA PHE A 43 -21.07 -5.71 18.65
C PHE A 43 -20.47 -5.06 19.91
N GLU A 44 -19.68 -5.85 20.63
CA GLU A 44 -18.69 -5.32 21.56
C GLU A 44 -17.52 -4.71 20.78
N LEU A 45 -17.65 -3.43 20.42
CA LEU A 45 -16.77 -2.77 19.48
C LEU A 45 -15.29 -2.78 19.93
N MET A 46 -15.02 -2.45 21.19
CA MET A 46 -13.66 -2.38 21.73
C MET A 46 -12.94 -3.74 21.66
N SER A 47 -13.57 -4.79 22.18
CA SER A 47 -13.02 -6.15 22.17
C SER A 47 -12.69 -6.63 20.74
N ARG A 48 -13.62 -6.39 19.80
CA ARG A 48 -13.43 -6.78 18.39
C ARG A 48 -12.36 -5.95 17.69
N LEU A 49 -12.24 -4.67 18.00
CA LEU A 49 -11.18 -3.82 17.46
C LEU A 49 -9.80 -4.26 17.93
N HIS A 50 -9.64 -4.61 19.20
CA HIS A 50 -8.40 -5.17 19.73
C HIS A 50 -8.03 -6.50 19.04
N ASP A 51 -9.01 -7.38 18.82
CA ASP A 51 -8.81 -8.66 18.10
C ASP A 51 -8.28 -8.46 16.66
N VAL A 52 -8.77 -7.44 15.96
CA VAL A 52 -8.45 -7.21 14.55
C VAL A 52 -7.14 -6.43 14.38
N LEU A 53 -6.97 -5.34 15.13
CA LEU A 53 -5.80 -4.46 15.03
C LEU A 53 -4.61 -4.98 15.85
N GLN A 54 -4.85 -5.86 16.83
CA GLN A 54 -3.83 -6.48 17.68
C GLN A 54 -2.96 -5.46 18.43
N GLY A 55 -3.57 -4.36 18.85
CA GLY A 55 -2.94 -3.32 19.64
C GLY A 55 -3.98 -2.47 20.34
N VAL A 56 -3.50 -1.45 21.07
CA VAL A 56 -4.40 -0.50 21.73
C VAL A 56 -5.05 0.41 20.68
N VAL A 57 -6.36 0.59 20.77
CA VAL A 57 -7.15 1.36 19.80
C VAL A 57 -7.84 2.51 20.51
N LYS A 58 -7.79 3.68 19.89
CA LYS A 58 -8.45 4.90 20.35
C LYS A 58 -9.57 5.25 19.37
N PRO A 59 -10.82 4.85 19.66
CA PRO A 59 -11.96 5.15 18.81
C PRO A 59 -12.27 6.65 18.87
N MET A 60 -12.43 7.25 17.70
CA MET A 60 -12.71 8.67 17.52
C MET A 60 -13.85 8.85 16.53
N ILE A 61 -14.63 9.92 16.73
CA ILE A 61 -15.69 10.33 15.82
C ILE A 61 -15.57 11.81 15.50
N THR A 62 -15.84 12.18 14.25
CA THR A 62 -15.79 13.59 13.84
C THR A 62 -17.07 14.33 14.19
N GLN A 63 -16.98 15.66 14.32
CA GLN A 63 -18.16 16.49 14.57
C GLN A 63 -19.21 16.38 13.44
N CYS A 64 -18.79 16.27 12.17
CA CYS A 64 -19.72 16.09 11.05
C CYS A 64 -20.44 14.74 11.12
N CYS A 65 -19.74 13.64 11.45
CA CYS A 65 -20.36 12.33 11.63
C CYS A 65 -21.33 12.31 12.82
N MET A 66 -20.98 12.98 13.93
CA MET A 66 -21.92 13.14 15.06
C MET A 66 -23.17 13.92 14.66
N GLN A 67 -23.03 14.99 13.87
CA GLN A 67 -24.17 15.73 13.37
C GLN A 67 -25.06 14.88 12.45
N ALA A 68 -24.45 14.05 11.59
CA ALA A 68 -25.19 13.12 10.76
C ALA A 68 -26.02 12.14 11.61
N LEU A 69 -25.46 11.63 12.72
CA LEU A 69 -26.20 10.80 13.68
C LEU A 69 -27.37 11.54 14.33
N TYR A 70 -27.19 12.81 14.73
CA TYR A 70 -28.29 13.62 15.27
C TYR A 70 -29.40 13.86 14.26
N ASN A 71 -29.06 14.01 12.98
CA ASN A 71 -30.04 14.24 11.91
C ASN A 71 -30.92 13.01 11.63
N LEU A 72 -30.50 11.80 12.05
CA LEU A 72 -31.34 10.60 11.95
C LEU A 72 -32.51 10.59 12.95
N GLY A 73 -32.49 11.45 13.97
CA GLY A 73 -33.58 11.58 14.95
C GLY A 73 -33.57 10.53 16.05
N GLU A 74 -34.71 10.36 16.71
CA GLU A 74 -34.85 9.58 17.96
C GLU A 74 -34.61 8.07 17.76
N GLU A 75 -34.84 7.53 16.56
CA GLU A 75 -34.58 6.12 16.24
C GLU A 75 -33.10 5.73 16.41
N ALA A 76 -32.19 6.70 16.37
CA ALA A 76 -30.76 6.50 16.50
C ALA A 76 -30.20 6.91 17.88
N GLN A 77 -31.05 7.12 18.89
CA GLN A 77 -30.59 7.60 20.20
C GLN A 77 -29.59 6.65 20.86
N ASP A 78 -29.83 5.34 20.79
CA ASP A 78 -28.88 4.32 21.30
C ASP A 78 -27.52 4.42 20.59
N VAL A 79 -27.53 4.70 19.28
CA VAL A 79 -26.33 4.87 18.46
C VAL A 79 -25.57 6.12 18.88
N VAL A 80 -26.29 7.20 19.13
CA VAL A 80 -25.75 8.47 19.62
C VAL A 80 -25.11 8.31 20.99
N ASP A 81 -25.70 7.53 21.89
CA ASP A 81 -25.16 7.32 23.23
C ASP A 81 -23.87 6.50 23.21
N VAL A 82 -23.79 5.47 22.36
CA VAL A 82 -22.53 4.76 22.09
C VAL A 82 -21.49 5.72 21.47
N ALA A 83 -21.90 6.55 20.52
CA ALA A 83 -21.02 7.50 19.83
C ALA A 83 -20.46 8.58 20.76
N LYS A 84 -21.23 9.03 21.76
CA LYS A 84 -20.78 9.98 22.79
C LYS A 84 -19.66 9.41 23.67
N GLY A 85 -19.54 8.09 23.77
CA GLY A 85 -18.45 7.43 24.49
C GLY A 85 -17.09 7.46 23.76
N PHE A 86 -17.08 7.83 22.48
CA PHE A 86 -15.84 7.95 21.70
C PHE A 86 -15.23 9.34 21.80
N GLU A 87 -13.91 9.44 21.57
CA GLU A 87 -13.25 10.73 21.56
C GLU A 87 -13.67 11.57 20.36
N ARG A 88 -14.01 12.84 20.61
CA ARG A 88 -14.43 13.75 19.55
C ARG A 88 -13.23 14.34 18.84
N ARG A 89 -13.16 14.15 17.53
CA ARG A 89 -12.18 14.80 16.66
C ARG A 89 -12.78 16.03 16.01
N MET A 90 -12.17 17.18 16.27
CA MET A 90 -12.53 18.43 15.62
C MET A 90 -12.11 18.39 14.15
N CYS A 91 -13.09 18.61 13.27
CA CYS A 91 -12.88 18.78 11.83
C CYS A 91 -12.95 20.27 11.46
N ASN A 92 -12.19 20.69 10.45
CA ASN A 92 -12.06 22.10 10.07
C ASN A 92 -13.22 22.60 9.17
N HIS A 93 -14.46 22.21 9.47
CA HIS A 93 -15.64 22.59 8.70
C HIS A 93 -16.52 23.54 9.51
N LEU A 94 -16.86 24.70 8.95
CA LEU A 94 -17.77 25.65 9.60
C LEU A 94 -19.22 25.13 9.63
N LYS A 95 -19.64 24.44 8.57
CA LYS A 95 -20.95 23.80 8.46
C LYS A 95 -20.76 22.29 8.40
N ALA A 96 -21.68 21.55 9.00
CA ALA A 96 -21.69 20.10 8.91
C ALA A 96 -21.83 19.68 7.44
N ARG A 97 -20.82 18.98 6.95
CA ARG A 97 -20.79 18.37 5.62
C ARG A 97 -21.22 16.91 5.71
N PRO A 98 -21.56 16.28 4.57
CA PRO A 98 -21.73 14.83 4.55
C PRO A 98 -20.46 14.13 5.08
N GLU A 99 -20.69 13.02 5.78
CA GLU A 99 -19.64 12.22 6.44
C GLU A 99 -18.52 11.79 5.49
N ASP A 100 -18.87 11.39 4.26
CA ASP A 100 -17.93 10.96 3.23
C ASP A 100 -16.91 12.06 2.87
N GLU A 101 -17.38 13.30 2.66
CA GLU A 101 -16.51 14.43 2.35
C GLU A 101 -15.63 14.79 3.55
N CYS A 102 -16.19 14.77 4.75
CA CYS A 102 -15.46 15.09 5.96
C CYS A 102 -14.31 14.11 6.20
N LEU A 103 -14.57 12.80 6.10
CA LEU A 103 -13.56 11.76 6.32
C LEU A 103 -12.49 11.76 5.21
N THR A 104 -12.89 12.04 3.96
CA THR A 104 -11.95 12.20 2.85
C THR A 104 -11.03 13.41 3.07
N ALA A 105 -11.59 14.55 3.52
CA ALA A 105 -10.79 15.74 3.86
C ALA A 105 -9.82 15.48 5.02
N MET A 106 -10.24 14.71 6.03
CA MET A 106 -9.39 14.33 7.16
C MET A 106 -8.27 13.34 6.78
N ALA A 107 -8.50 12.49 5.77
CA ALA A 107 -7.48 11.61 5.22
C ALA A 107 -6.39 12.40 4.46
N GLY A 108 -6.79 13.47 3.76
CA GLY A 108 -5.87 14.28 2.95
C GLY A 108 -5.24 13.46 1.82
N SER A 109 -4.06 13.89 1.35
CA SER A 109 -3.32 13.18 0.29
C SER A 109 -2.55 11.97 0.81
N ASP A 110 -2.02 12.05 2.03
CA ASP A 110 -0.99 11.14 2.54
C ASP A 110 -1.24 10.62 3.96
N ASN A 111 -2.44 10.86 4.52
CA ASN A 111 -2.81 10.47 5.88
C ASN A 111 -1.75 10.84 6.93
N HIS A 112 -1.40 12.13 6.99
CA HIS A 112 -0.34 12.64 7.89
C HIS A 112 -0.55 12.27 9.36
N ASN A 113 -1.82 12.22 9.79
CA ASN A 113 -2.21 11.89 11.16
C ASN A 113 -2.31 10.38 11.42
N ARG A 114 -2.13 9.54 10.40
CA ARG A 114 -2.14 8.08 10.49
C ARG A 114 -3.44 7.54 11.10
N TYR A 115 -4.56 8.00 10.56
CA TYR A 115 -5.86 7.47 10.95
C TYR A 115 -6.11 6.08 10.35
N VAL A 116 -6.81 5.25 11.12
CA VAL A 116 -7.49 4.05 10.64
C VAL A 116 -8.95 4.42 10.42
N PHE A 117 -9.50 4.10 9.27
CA PHE A 117 -10.89 4.46 8.94
C PHE A 117 -11.80 3.25 9.13
N ALA A 118 -12.91 3.44 9.83
CA ALA A 118 -13.96 2.45 9.99
C ALA A 118 -15.24 2.96 9.32
N THR A 119 -15.58 2.38 8.16
CA THR A 119 -16.71 2.82 7.34
C THR A 119 -17.44 1.64 6.73
N GLN A 120 -18.76 1.80 6.59
CA GLN A 120 -19.62 0.86 5.88
C GLN A 120 -19.90 1.30 4.43
N SER A 121 -19.82 2.61 4.15
CA SER A 121 -20.05 3.20 2.83
C SER A 121 -19.07 2.64 1.80
N LEU A 122 -19.57 2.20 0.65
CA LEU A 122 -18.70 1.74 -0.45
C LEU A 122 -18.01 2.92 -1.14
N ALA A 123 -18.71 4.05 -1.28
CA ALA A 123 -18.19 5.26 -1.93
C ALA A 123 -16.97 5.80 -1.17
N LEU A 124 -17.10 5.93 0.16
CA LEU A 124 -15.99 6.38 0.99
C LEU A 124 -14.80 5.43 0.95
N ARG A 125 -15.04 4.10 0.97
CA ARG A 125 -13.96 3.13 0.83
C ARG A 125 -13.21 3.26 -0.49
N GLN A 126 -13.92 3.47 -1.60
CA GLN A 126 -13.29 3.69 -2.89
C GLN A 126 -12.46 4.99 -2.91
N ALA A 127 -12.92 6.05 -2.27
CA ALA A 127 -12.18 7.30 -2.12
C ALA A 127 -10.91 7.10 -1.28
N LEU A 128 -11.03 6.47 -0.10
CA LEU A 128 -9.91 6.20 0.81
C LEU A 128 -8.86 5.26 0.23
N ARG A 129 -9.23 4.33 -0.66
CA ARG A 129 -8.25 3.47 -1.37
C ARG A 129 -7.30 4.25 -2.26
N LYS A 130 -7.73 5.41 -2.78
CA LYS A 130 -6.89 6.31 -3.60
C LYS A 130 -5.79 6.96 -2.75
N VAL A 131 -6.08 7.19 -1.47
CA VAL A 131 -5.14 7.77 -0.51
C VAL A 131 -4.19 6.67 0.00
N PRO A 132 -2.89 6.75 -0.27
CA PRO A 132 -1.92 5.77 0.22
C PRO A 132 -1.79 5.84 1.75
N GLY A 133 -1.61 4.68 2.39
CA GLY A 133 -1.42 4.62 3.85
C GLY A 133 -2.73 4.68 4.65
N SER A 134 -3.84 4.27 4.03
CA SER A 134 -5.20 4.34 4.60
C SER A 134 -5.72 2.94 4.93
N PRO A 135 -5.51 2.42 6.16
CA PRO A 135 -6.16 1.17 6.58
C PRO A 135 -7.66 1.38 6.76
N ILE A 136 -8.45 0.48 6.18
CA ILE A 136 -9.92 0.54 6.17
C ILE A 136 -10.47 -0.69 6.89
N ILE A 137 -11.41 -0.46 7.80
CA ILE A 137 -12.17 -1.48 8.52
C ILE A 137 -13.65 -1.35 8.15
N TYR A 138 -14.31 -2.49 7.95
CA TYR A 138 -15.75 -2.54 7.71
C TYR A 138 -16.38 -3.76 8.38
N ILE A 139 -17.71 -3.75 8.50
CA ILE A 139 -18.47 -4.85 9.08
C ILE A 139 -19.09 -5.68 7.96
N ALA A 140 -18.91 -7.00 8.02
CA ALA A 140 -19.61 -7.93 7.14
C ALA A 140 -20.07 -9.17 7.92
N ARG A 141 -21.38 -9.48 7.84
CA ARG A 141 -22.00 -10.65 8.48
C ARG A 141 -21.57 -10.84 9.94
N SER A 142 -21.71 -9.80 10.76
CA SER A 142 -21.36 -9.84 12.19
C SER A 142 -19.89 -10.14 12.49
N VAL A 143 -18.99 -9.80 11.56
CA VAL A 143 -17.53 -9.80 11.79
C VAL A 143 -16.92 -8.48 11.34
N LEU A 144 -15.94 -7.96 12.11
CA LEU A 144 -15.09 -6.85 11.71
C LEU A 144 -13.96 -7.35 10.80
N LEU A 145 -13.78 -6.72 9.64
CA LEU A 145 -12.72 -7.07 8.70
C LEU A 145 -11.83 -5.86 8.44
N LEU A 146 -10.51 -6.08 8.56
CA LEU A 146 -9.51 -5.17 8.01
C LEU A 146 -9.31 -5.49 6.54
N GLU A 147 -9.43 -4.47 5.69
CA GLU A 147 -9.26 -4.60 4.26
C GLU A 147 -7.78 -4.85 3.88
N ALA A 148 -7.57 -5.49 2.73
CA ALA A 148 -6.23 -5.56 2.14
C ALA A 148 -5.71 -4.15 1.80
N PRO A 149 -4.39 -3.93 1.84
CA PRO A 149 -3.80 -2.65 1.47
C PRO A 149 -4.16 -2.29 0.02
N SER A 150 -4.43 -1.01 -0.23
CA SER A 150 -4.72 -0.54 -1.58
C SER A 150 -3.50 -0.61 -2.49
N ASP A 151 -3.73 -0.68 -3.80
CA ASP A 151 -2.65 -0.67 -4.79
C ASP A 151 -1.80 0.60 -4.68
N GLN A 152 -2.42 1.74 -4.37
CA GLN A 152 -1.73 3.01 -4.12
C GLN A 152 -0.81 2.94 -2.88
N THR A 153 -1.29 2.30 -1.81
CA THR A 153 -0.49 2.06 -0.60
C THR A 153 0.72 1.19 -0.91
N LEU A 154 0.53 0.12 -1.69
CA LEU A 154 1.60 -0.78 -2.10
C LEU A 154 2.61 -0.09 -3.03
N ALA A 155 2.12 0.71 -3.99
CA ALA A 155 2.98 1.48 -4.89
C ALA A 155 3.84 2.48 -4.13
N LYS A 156 3.26 3.26 -3.19
CA LYS A 156 4.01 4.19 -2.35
C LYS A 156 5.02 3.48 -1.46
N LYS A 157 4.65 2.32 -0.89
CA LYS A 157 5.57 1.48 -0.12
C LYS A 157 6.76 1.03 -0.98
N HIS A 158 6.52 0.58 -2.20
CA HIS A 158 7.57 0.18 -3.12
C HIS A 158 8.47 1.35 -3.54
N GLN A 159 7.90 2.54 -3.76
CA GLN A 159 8.65 3.77 -4.04
C GLN A 159 9.55 4.15 -2.86
N MET A 160 9.03 4.11 -1.63
CA MET A 160 9.81 4.37 -0.42
C MET A 160 10.93 3.34 -0.22
N GLU A 161 10.70 2.07 -0.56
CA GLU A 161 11.73 1.02 -0.52
C GLU A 161 12.81 1.29 -1.57
N THR A 162 12.43 1.59 -2.82
CA THR A 162 13.41 1.90 -3.88
C THR A 162 14.22 3.15 -3.56
N ALA A 163 13.60 4.19 -3.01
CA ALA A 163 14.28 5.42 -2.64
C ALA A 163 15.34 5.20 -1.54
N LYS A 164 15.10 4.25 -0.63
CA LYS A 164 16.08 3.86 0.42
C LYS A 164 17.21 2.97 -0.11
N LEU A 165 16.96 2.23 -1.19
CA LEU A 165 17.96 1.34 -1.81
C LEU A 165 18.93 2.09 -2.72
N HIS A 166 18.52 3.22 -3.29
CA HIS A 166 19.40 4.06 -4.09
C HIS A 166 20.30 4.91 -3.20
N VAL A 167 21.60 4.87 -3.49
CA VAL A 167 22.61 5.78 -2.94
C VAL A 167 22.18 7.22 -3.25
N SER A 168 22.42 8.15 -2.32
CA SER A 168 21.99 9.54 -2.50
C SER A 168 22.56 10.11 -3.81
N ALA A 169 21.82 11.01 -4.48
CA ALA A 169 22.27 11.58 -5.76
C ALA A 169 23.67 12.21 -5.68
N GLN A 170 24.02 12.72 -4.50
CA GLN A 170 25.33 13.29 -4.19
C GLN A 170 26.42 12.22 -4.14
N GLU A 171 26.20 11.11 -3.45
CA GLU A 171 27.15 9.99 -3.38
C GLU A 171 27.28 9.26 -4.72
N LEU A 172 26.19 9.16 -5.50
CA LEU A 172 26.26 8.64 -6.88
C LEU A 172 27.12 9.52 -7.79
N ALA A 173 27.06 10.85 -7.63
CA ALA A 173 27.91 11.78 -8.38
C ALA A 173 29.39 11.62 -8.00
N VAL A 174 29.69 11.41 -6.72
CA VAL A 174 31.05 11.10 -6.24
C VAL A 174 31.55 9.76 -6.77
N ILE A 175 30.72 8.71 -6.76
CA ILE A 175 31.09 7.36 -7.21
C ILE A 175 31.27 7.29 -8.74
N THR A 176 30.45 8.01 -9.51
CA THR A 176 30.49 7.96 -10.98
C THR A 176 31.42 9.00 -11.61
N GLY A 177 32.02 9.88 -10.81
CA GLY A 177 33.00 10.87 -11.27
C GLY A 177 32.45 11.90 -12.28
N LYS A 178 31.12 11.98 -12.44
CA LYS A 178 30.48 12.98 -13.29
C LYS A 178 30.03 14.17 -12.45
N PRO A 179 30.51 15.40 -12.74
CA PRO A 179 30.11 16.57 -11.98
C PRO A 179 28.62 16.84 -12.17
N ILE A 180 27.98 17.28 -11.07
CA ILE A 180 26.60 17.75 -11.03
C ILE A 180 26.52 18.97 -11.95
N THR A 181 25.93 18.83 -13.13
CA THR A 181 25.51 19.99 -13.92
C THR A 181 24.30 20.59 -13.21
N SER A 182 24.53 21.70 -12.51
CA SER A 182 23.49 22.55 -11.96
C SER A 182 22.66 23.15 -13.10
N SER A 183 21.58 22.48 -13.46
CA SER A 183 20.49 23.07 -14.24
C SER A 183 19.17 22.47 -13.78
N ALA A 184 18.73 22.89 -12.59
CA ALA A 184 17.31 22.95 -12.29
C ALA A 184 16.73 24.14 -13.07
N PRO A 185 15.62 24.00 -13.82
CA PRO A 185 14.83 25.13 -14.25
C PRO A 185 13.77 25.42 -13.19
N GLU A 186 13.93 26.54 -12.49
CA GLU A 186 12.85 27.21 -11.74
C GLU A 186 11.81 27.79 -12.72
N PRO A 187 10.53 27.90 -12.31
CA PRO A 187 9.43 28.23 -13.20
C PRO A 187 9.23 29.75 -13.33
N SER A 188 9.34 30.28 -14.55
CA SER A 188 8.99 31.69 -14.86
C SER A 188 7.62 31.78 -15.53
N THR A 189 6.69 32.37 -14.79
CA THR A 189 5.36 32.84 -15.19
C THR A 189 5.44 33.99 -16.20
N SER A 190 4.76 33.90 -17.35
CA SER A 190 4.13 35.04 -18.06
C SER A 190 3.26 34.60 -19.25
N THR A 191 1.96 34.56 -18.99
CA THR A 191 0.80 35.09 -19.75
C THR A 191 0.82 35.30 -21.29
N SER A 192 -0.37 34.99 -21.86
CA SER A 192 -1.08 35.55 -23.04
C SER A 192 -0.94 34.95 -24.46
N THR A 193 -1.95 34.12 -24.78
CA THR A 193 -2.93 34.23 -25.90
C THR A 193 -2.50 34.14 -27.39
N ALA A 194 -3.03 33.09 -28.05
CA ALA A 194 -3.84 33.03 -29.30
C ALA A 194 -3.30 33.74 -30.59
N THR A 195 -3.34 33.24 -31.83
CA THR A 195 -4.23 32.33 -32.59
C THR A 195 -3.57 31.92 -33.94
N ALA A 196 -3.88 30.70 -34.41
CA ALA A 196 -4.23 30.24 -35.77
C ALA A 196 -3.36 30.45 -37.05
N ALA A 197 -3.18 29.30 -37.75
CA ALA A 197 -3.17 29.04 -39.22
C ALA A 197 -1.98 29.60 -40.06
N ALA A 198 -1.46 28.97 -41.11
CA ALA A 198 -1.58 27.65 -41.75
C ALA A 198 -0.40 27.52 -42.76
N ASP A 199 -0.31 26.35 -43.38
CA ASP A 199 0.38 26.01 -44.64
C ASP A 199 1.80 25.40 -44.63
N ALA A 200 1.95 24.41 -45.50
CA ALA A 200 3.01 23.38 -45.60
C ALA A 200 4.09 23.83 -46.65
N PRO A 201 5.10 23.03 -47.12
CA PRO A 201 5.30 21.57 -47.02
C PRO A 201 6.74 21.07 -46.70
N ALA A 202 6.86 19.74 -46.64
CA ALA A 202 8.04 18.93 -46.28
C ALA A 202 9.22 19.00 -47.29
N PRO A 203 10.42 18.54 -46.86
CA PRO A 203 10.98 17.38 -47.56
C PRO A 203 11.70 16.33 -46.67
N ASP A 204 11.62 15.10 -47.19
CA ASP A 204 12.55 13.97 -47.15
C ASP A 204 13.00 13.29 -45.84
N ALA A 205 12.46 12.08 -45.67
CA ALA A 205 12.82 11.08 -44.67
C ALA A 205 13.92 10.14 -45.20
N ALA A 206 15.06 10.09 -44.50
CA ALA A 206 16.08 9.06 -44.65
C ALA A 206 15.85 7.87 -43.68
N PRO A 207 16.09 6.61 -44.08
CA PRO A 207 15.63 5.42 -43.35
C PRO A 207 16.52 5.04 -42.15
N LYS A 208 15.90 4.81 -40.99
CA LYS A 208 16.57 4.26 -39.78
C LYS A 208 16.77 2.74 -39.91
N LYS A 209 18.02 2.27 -39.77
CA LYS A 209 18.38 0.84 -39.76
C LYS A 209 17.75 0.12 -38.55
N PRO A 210 17.18 -1.09 -38.71
CA PRO A 210 16.59 -1.84 -37.60
C PRO A 210 17.67 -2.38 -36.64
N ARG A 211 17.46 -2.17 -35.34
CA ARG A 211 18.29 -2.76 -34.27
C ARG A 211 18.00 -4.26 -34.17
N LYS A 212 19.03 -5.09 -34.26
CA LYS A 212 18.93 -6.55 -34.13
C LYS A 212 18.38 -6.95 -32.74
N PRO A 213 17.46 -7.94 -32.66
CA PRO A 213 16.92 -8.40 -31.39
C PRO A 213 18.00 -9.09 -30.55
N LYS A 214 17.96 -8.83 -29.25
CA LYS A 214 18.86 -9.40 -28.25
C LYS A 214 18.50 -10.88 -28.09
N GLY A 215 19.43 -11.78 -28.42
CA GLY A 215 19.24 -13.22 -28.34
C GLY A 215 18.90 -13.71 -26.92
N PRO A 216 18.41 -14.95 -26.77
CA PRO A 216 18.01 -15.50 -25.48
C PRO A 216 19.18 -15.48 -24.50
N LYS A 217 18.88 -15.12 -23.25
CA LYS A 217 19.86 -15.03 -22.15
C LYS A 217 20.50 -16.40 -21.94
N GLY A 218 21.80 -16.50 -22.22
CA GLY A 218 22.58 -17.69 -21.88
C GLY A 218 22.58 -17.94 -20.37
N PRO A 219 22.74 -19.20 -19.93
CA PRO A 219 22.79 -19.53 -18.51
C PRO A 219 23.97 -18.85 -17.82
N ASN A 220 23.74 -18.46 -16.56
CA ASN A 220 24.69 -17.77 -15.69
C ASN A 220 26.07 -18.48 -15.70
N PRO A 221 27.17 -17.77 -16.02
CA PRO A 221 28.50 -18.36 -16.21
C PRO A 221 29.09 -19.07 -14.97
N LEU A 222 28.46 -18.95 -13.80
CA LEU A 222 28.82 -19.69 -12.58
C LEU A 222 28.21 -21.10 -12.48
N SER A 223 27.27 -21.45 -13.35
CA SER A 223 26.59 -22.77 -13.34
C SER A 223 27.25 -23.83 -14.21
N VAL A 224 28.36 -23.52 -14.90
CA VAL A 224 29.09 -24.51 -15.70
C VAL A 224 30.29 -24.99 -14.89
N ARG A 225 30.20 -26.22 -14.35
CA ARG A 225 31.36 -26.89 -13.74
C ARG A 225 32.48 -26.95 -14.78
N SER A 226 33.63 -26.40 -14.46
CA SER A 226 34.82 -26.42 -15.34
C SER A 226 35.14 -27.85 -15.76
N LYS A 227 35.29 -28.07 -17.07
CA LYS A 227 35.61 -29.36 -17.65
C LYS A 227 37.00 -29.81 -17.17
N LYS A 228 37.05 -30.85 -16.34
CA LYS A 228 38.29 -31.49 -15.88
C LYS A 228 39.00 -32.07 -17.11
N LYS A 229 40.22 -31.61 -17.42
CA LYS A 229 41.08 -32.25 -18.43
C LYS A 229 41.39 -33.67 -17.95
N GLY A 230 40.89 -34.67 -18.67
CA GLY A 230 41.26 -36.07 -18.49
C GLY A 230 42.59 -36.34 -19.20
N ALA A 231 43.55 -36.91 -18.47
CA ALA A 231 44.70 -37.59 -19.03
C ALA A 231 44.29 -39.02 -19.43
N ALA A 232 44.87 -39.53 -20.51
CA ALA A 232 44.80 -40.92 -20.95
C ALA A 232 46.17 -41.30 -21.56
N PRO A 233 46.50 -42.58 -21.79
CA PRO A 233 46.03 -43.82 -21.16
C PRO A 233 47.23 -44.69 -20.67
N GLY A 234 46.96 -45.74 -19.88
CA GLY A 234 47.95 -46.78 -19.57
C GLY A 234 47.22 -48.09 -19.24
N GLY A 235 47.37 -49.07 -20.13
CA GLY A 235 46.67 -50.37 -20.07
C GLY A 235 47.25 -51.33 -19.03
N GLY A 236 46.45 -52.33 -18.68
CA GLY A 236 46.81 -53.45 -17.80
C GLY A 236 45.60 -54.32 -17.52
N GLU A 237 45.71 -55.59 -17.90
CA GLU A 237 44.66 -56.56 -18.16
C GLU A 237 44.25 -57.40 -16.93
N ALA A 238 43.13 -58.11 -17.08
CA ALA A 238 42.78 -59.42 -16.48
C ALA A 238 42.15 -59.52 -15.07
N GLY A 239 40.89 -60.03 -15.08
CA GLY A 239 40.54 -61.25 -14.34
C GLY A 239 39.75 -61.12 -13.02
N GLY A 240 38.53 -61.65 -12.96
CA GLY A 240 37.89 -62.02 -11.68
C GLY A 240 36.36 -62.02 -11.63
N ARG A 241 35.77 -63.22 -11.70
CA ARG A 241 34.34 -63.59 -11.68
C ARG A 241 33.61 -63.22 -10.36
N PRO A 242 32.28 -63.01 -10.33
CA PRO A 242 31.56 -62.56 -9.13
C PRO A 242 31.12 -63.72 -8.23
N PRO A 243 30.87 -63.50 -6.92
CA PRO A 243 30.04 -64.40 -6.14
C PRO A 243 28.75 -63.76 -5.60
N LYS A 244 27.80 -64.68 -5.41
CA LYS A 244 26.39 -64.56 -5.04
C LYS A 244 26.13 -64.17 -3.58
N LYS A 245 24.97 -63.54 -3.36
CA LYS A 245 23.92 -63.68 -2.31
C LYS A 245 24.28 -64.04 -0.84
N ARG A 246 23.42 -63.46 0.02
CA ARG A 246 23.02 -63.76 1.43
C ARG A 246 23.81 -62.96 2.48
N GLY A 247 23.20 -62.30 3.46
CA GLY A 247 21.79 -62.20 3.83
C GLY A 247 21.62 -61.49 5.18
N ARG A 248 20.35 -61.45 5.60
CA ARG A 248 19.77 -61.03 6.89
C ARG A 248 19.60 -59.54 7.12
#